data_AF-A0AAU6YTP5-F1
#
_entry.id   AF-A0AAU6YTP5-F1
#
_cell.length_a   1.000
_cell.length_b   1.000
_cell.length_c   1.000
_cell.angle_alpha   90.00
_cell.angle_beta   90.00
_cell.angle_gamma   90.00
#
_symmetry.space_group_name_H-M   'P 1'
#
loop_
_entity.id
_entity.type
_entity.pdbx_description
1 polymer ?
#
loop_
_entity_poly.entity_id
_entity_poly.type
_entity_poly.pdbx_seq_one_letter_code
_entity_poly.pdbx_strand_id
1 'polypeptide(L)'
;MTSNADPGPLSGNGPVGVSGPTRSLWLRLLGICSAVSGGALLLGAITATFLTGSAAALSWIFGGGLVVAFFAISLAIGHYAGRNNPSGAVGLFVATYFIKVVGFAVVLFAIGTPDWLDRSWFLAGAVVTVILWQTAEIYGFSTARLQIYNDPETPEGGTHD
;
A
#
# COMPACT_ATOMS: atom_id res chain seq x y z
N MET A 1 -47.63 -21.41 -37.41
CA MET A 1 -46.73 -21.23 -36.25
C MET A 1 -45.31 -21.08 -36.79
N THR A 2 -44.80 -19.84 -36.87
CA THR A 2 -43.40 -19.56 -37.21
C THR A 2 -42.96 -18.38 -36.35
N SER A 3 -42.20 -18.66 -35.30
CA SER A 3 -41.66 -17.66 -34.37
C SER A 3 -40.45 -17.00 -35.02
N ASN A 4 -40.59 -15.73 -35.40
CA ASN A 4 -39.45 -14.89 -35.81
C ASN A 4 -38.68 -14.48 -34.55
N ALA A 5 -37.62 -15.21 -34.22
CA ALA A 5 -36.63 -14.76 -33.26
C ALA A 5 -35.40 -14.30 -34.04
N ASP A 6 -35.18 -12.98 -34.09
CA ASP A 6 -33.92 -12.41 -34.56
C ASP A 6 -32.76 -12.92 -33.69
N PRO A 7 -31.65 -13.39 -34.27
CA PRO A 7 -30.45 -13.70 -33.52
C PRO A 7 -29.90 -12.38 -32.93
N GLY A 8 -29.88 -12.30 -31.59
CA GLY A 8 -29.31 -11.16 -30.86
C GLY A 8 -27.83 -10.92 -31.21
N PRO A 9 -27.29 -9.73 -30.92
CA PRO A 9 -25.93 -9.35 -31.32
C PRO A 9 -24.91 -10.36 -30.78
N LEU A 10 -24.10 -10.91 -31.69
CA LEU A 10 -22.97 -11.76 -31.33
C LEU A 10 -22.03 -10.97 -30.41
N SER A 11 -21.88 -11.46 -29.19
CA SER A 11 -20.96 -10.91 -28.19
C SER A 11 -19.56 -10.83 -28.82
N GLY A 12 -19.06 -9.61 -28.98
CA GLY A 12 -17.86 -9.35 -29.77
C GLY A 12 -16.62 -9.99 -29.16
N ASN A 13 -15.92 -10.80 -29.96
CA ASN A 13 -14.54 -11.22 -29.75
C ASN A 13 -13.56 -10.04 -29.92
N GLY A 14 -13.71 -9.00 -29.10
CA GLY A 14 -12.70 -7.97 -28.97
C GLY A 14 -11.42 -8.61 -28.39
N PRO A 15 -10.23 -8.34 -28.93
CA PRO A 15 -9.00 -8.84 -28.36
C PRO A 15 -8.85 -8.21 -26.98
N VAL A 16 -9.23 -8.95 -25.93
CA VAL A 16 -8.88 -8.62 -24.56
C VAL A 16 -7.36 -8.63 -24.51
N GLY A 17 -6.78 -7.44 -24.48
CA GLY A 17 -5.34 -7.28 -24.43
C GLY A 17 -4.82 -8.07 -23.25
N VAL A 18 -4.04 -9.12 -23.53
CA VAL A 18 -3.35 -9.92 -22.53
C VAL A 18 -2.70 -8.94 -21.56
N SER A 19 -3.17 -8.92 -20.31
CA SER A 19 -2.58 -8.09 -19.28
C SER A 19 -1.13 -8.52 -19.15
N GLY A 20 -0.23 -7.73 -19.75
CA GLY A 20 1.20 -7.97 -19.67
C GLY A 20 1.64 -8.08 -18.21
N PRO A 21 2.82 -8.70 -17.93
CA PRO A 21 3.27 -8.99 -16.57
C PRO A 21 3.14 -7.75 -15.72
N THR A 22 2.13 -7.71 -14.84
CA THR A 22 1.84 -6.49 -14.09
C THR A 22 3.00 -6.32 -13.13
N ARG A 23 3.90 -5.39 -13.45
CA ARG A 23 4.98 -4.92 -12.58
C ARG A 23 4.33 -4.72 -11.20
N SER A 24 4.74 -5.54 -10.23
CA SER A 24 3.92 -5.87 -9.05
C SER A 24 3.28 -4.62 -8.45
N LEU A 25 1.95 -4.57 -8.45
CA LEU A 25 1.12 -3.48 -7.90
C LEU A 25 1.70 -2.96 -6.56
N TRP A 26 2.05 -3.90 -5.69
CA TRP A 26 2.66 -3.67 -4.38
C TRP A 26 3.95 -2.84 -4.41
N LEU A 27 4.91 -3.14 -5.31
CA LEU A 27 6.15 -2.36 -5.42
C LEU A 27 5.88 -0.94 -5.94
N ARG A 28 4.91 -0.79 -6.85
CA ARG A 28 4.49 0.54 -7.32
C ARG A 28 3.86 1.35 -6.19
N LEU A 29 2.99 0.74 -5.38
CA LEU A 29 2.39 1.40 -4.22
C LEU A 29 3.46 1.78 -3.19
N LEU A 30 4.37 0.87 -2.88
CA LEU A 30 5.48 1.14 -1.97
C LEU A 30 6.33 2.31 -2.46
N GLY A 31 6.63 2.38 -3.76
CA GLY A 31 7.36 3.49 -4.37
C GLY A 31 6.63 4.83 -4.22
N ILE A 32 5.32 4.88 -4.53
CA ILE A 32 4.53 6.11 -4.45
C ILE A 32 4.40 6.58 -2.99
N CYS A 33 4.03 5.69 -2.07
CA CYS A 33 3.86 6.04 -0.66
C CYS A 33 5.17 6.51 -0.03
N SER A 34 6.28 5.84 -0.35
CA SER A 34 7.62 6.22 0.11
C SER A 34 8.05 7.57 -0.47
N ALA A 35 7.77 7.84 -1.75
CA ALA A 35 8.12 9.12 -2.37
C ALA A 35 7.35 10.29 -1.76
N VAL A 36 6.03 10.16 -1.58
CA VAL A 36 5.18 11.19 -0.96
C VAL A 36 5.62 11.44 0.48
N SER A 37 5.81 10.38 1.26
CA SER A 37 6.23 10.46 2.66
C SER A 37 7.65 11.02 2.80
N GLY A 38 8.58 10.59 1.93
CA GLY A 38 9.95 11.10 1.89
C GLY A 38 10.00 12.58 1.54
N GLY A 39 9.20 13.02 0.57
CA GLY A 39 9.05 14.45 0.22
C GLY A 39 8.55 15.27 1.40
N ALA A 40 7.51 14.79 2.09
CA ALA A 40 6.99 15.46 3.29
C ALA A 40 7.98 15.47 4.45
N LEU A 41 8.75 14.39 4.64
CA LEU A 41 9.82 14.33 5.63
C LEU A 41 10.89 15.37 5.36
N LEU A 42 11.35 15.50 4.10
CA LEU A 42 12.35 16.49 3.71
C LEU A 42 11.84 17.91 3.90
N LEU A 43 10.65 18.22 3.40
CA LEU A 43 10.06 19.56 3.55
C LEU A 43 9.84 19.91 5.02
N GLY A 44 9.28 18.98 5.80
CA GLY A 44 9.06 19.16 7.23
C GLY A 44 10.36 19.33 8.02
N ALA A 45 11.41 18.56 7.70
CA ALA A 45 12.73 18.70 8.33
C ALA A 45 13.35 20.08 8.06
N ILE A 46 13.25 20.58 6.82
CA ILE A 46 13.69 21.94 6.48
C ILE A 46 12.92 22.96 7.32
N THR A 47 11.58 22.86 7.40
CA THR A 47 10.77 23.79 8.21
C THR A 47 11.12 23.73 9.70
N ALA A 48 11.30 22.54 10.26
CA ALA A 48 11.66 22.34 11.67
C ALA A 48 13.04 22.92 11.98
N THR A 49 14.00 22.77 11.05
CA THR A 49 15.35 23.32 11.19
C THR A 49 15.32 24.84 11.30
N PHE A 50 14.52 25.52 10.48
CA PHE A 50 14.42 26.98 10.50
C PHE A 50 13.62 27.54 11.68
N LEU A 51 12.61 26.81 12.15
CA LEU A 51 11.71 27.29 13.21
C LEU A 51 12.21 27.01 14.63
N THR A 52 12.87 25.86 14.83
CA THR A 52 13.22 25.39 16.19
C THR A 52 14.67 24.89 16.26
N GLY A 53 15.21 24.37 15.16
CA GLY A 53 16.60 23.95 15.05
C GLY A 53 16.77 22.49 14.64
N SER A 54 18.02 22.03 14.62
CA SER A 54 18.38 20.69 14.12
C SER A 54 17.77 19.55 14.94
N ALA A 55 17.62 19.71 16.25
CA ALA A 55 16.98 18.71 17.13
C ALA A 55 15.51 18.45 16.74
N ALA A 56 14.77 19.51 16.39
CA ALA A 56 13.40 19.41 15.91
C ALA A 56 13.31 18.68 14.56
N ALA A 57 14.23 18.97 13.63
CA ALA A 57 14.31 18.29 12.35
C ALA A 57 14.63 16.80 12.50
N LEU A 58 15.58 16.45 13.38
CA LEU A 58 15.88 15.05 13.71
C LEU A 58 14.67 14.35 14.34
N SER A 59 13.95 15.03 15.24
CA SER A 59 12.75 14.48 15.88
C SER A 59 11.64 14.22 14.86
N TRP A 60 11.41 15.16 13.95
CA TRP A 60 10.46 15.01 12.83
C TRP A 60 10.81 13.84 11.91
N ILE A 61 12.07 13.77 11.46
CA ILE A 61 12.56 12.67 10.61
C ILE A 61 12.45 11.34 11.34
N PHE A 62 12.78 11.30 12.62
CA PHE A 62 12.75 10.09 13.42
C PHE A 62 11.31 9.56 13.57
N GLY A 63 10.36 10.44 13.92
CA GLY A 63 8.95 10.08 14.03
C GLY A 63 8.33 9.59 12.72
N GLY A 64 8.50 10.36 11.64
CA GLY A 64 7.97 9.96 10.33
C GLY A 64 8.74 8.78 9.72
N GLY A 65 10.05 8.68 9.93
CA GLY A 65 10.87 7.57 9.46
C GLY A 65 10.47 6.23 10.09
N LEU A 66 10.10 6.24 11.38
CA LEU A 66 9.57 5.06 12.05
C LEU A 66 8.25 4.60 11.41
N VAL A 67 7.35 5.53 11.09
CA VAL A 67 6.11 5.23 10.36
C VAL A 67 6.41 4.62 8.99
N VAL A 68 7.28 5.26 8.20
CA VAL A 68 7.68 4.75 6.87
C VAL A 68 8.22 3.33 6.97
N ALA A 69 9.12 3.05 7.93
CA ALA A 69 9.70 1.73 8.10
C ALA A 69 8.63 0.66 8.35
N PHE A 70 7.76 0.88 9.34
CA PHE A 70 6.71 -0.09 9.68
C PHE A 70 5.70 -0.29 8.55
N PHE A 71 5.30 0.78 7.87
CA PHE A 71 4.32 0.71 6.79
C PHE A 71 4.90 0.09 5.52
N ALA A 72 6.13 0.43 5.15
CA ALA A 72 6.84 -0.19 4.03
C ALA A 72 7.02 -1.70 4.24
N ILE A 73 7.44 -2.13 5.43
CA ILE A 73 7.56 -3.55 5.78
C ILE A 73 6.21 -4.26 5.64
N SER A 74 5.12 -3.63 6.09
CA SER A 74 3.79 -4.22 5.99
C SER A 74 3.32 -4.41 4.55
N LEU A 75 3.55 -3.42 3.68
CA LEU A 75 3.29 -3.53 2.24
C LEU A 75 4.17 -4.61 1.58
N ALA A 76 5.44 -4.71 1.98
CA ALA A 76 6.36 -5.73 1.48
C ALA A 76 5.93 -7.16 1.89
N ILE A 77 5.45 -7.34 3.13
CA ILE A 77 4.88 -8.62 3.58
C ILE A 77 3.59 -8.92 2.81
N GLY A 78 2.72 -7.93 2.61
CA GLY A 78 1.51 -8.05 1.80
C GLY A 78 1.79 -8.52 0.37
N HIS A 79 2.88 -8.00 -0.24
CA HIS A 79 3.35 -8.46 -1.54
C HIS A 79 3.67 -9.95 -1.58
N TYR A 80 4.43 -10.43 -0.59
CA TYR A 80 4.86 -11.83 -0.53
C TYR A 80 3.67 -12.78 -0.27
N ALA A 81 2.78 -12.39 0.63
CA ALA A 81 1.68 -13.23 1.05
C ALA A 81 0.53 -13.32 0.05
N GLY A 82 0.23 -12.22 -0.65
CA GLY A 82 -0.77 -12.20 -1.72
C GLY A 82 -0.41 -13.15 -2.87
N ARG A 83 0.86 -13.57 -2.99
CA ARG A 83 1.33 -14.51 -4.01
C ARG A 83 1.19 -15.97 -3.60
N ASN A 84 1.19 -16.29 -2.30
CA ASN A 84 1.34 -17.66 -1.82
C ASN A 84 0.06 -18.26 -1.20
N ASN A 85 -0.84 -17.48 -0.58
CA ASN A 85 -2.03 -18.03 0.09
C ASN A 85 -3.22 -17.03 0.18
N PRO A 86 -4.08 -16.92 -0.86
CA PRO A 86 -5.19 -15.95 -0.87
C PRO A 86 -6.22 -16.16 0.25
N SER A 87 -6.47 -17.39 0.71
CA SER A 87 -7.39 -17.68 1.82
C SER A 87 -6.88 -17.24 3.20
N GLY A 88 -5.57 -17.05 3.35
CA GLY A 88 -4.93 -16.61 4.60
C GLY A 88 -4.65 -15.11 4.67
N ALA A 89 -4.95 -14.36 3.60
CA ALA A 89 -4.57 -12.95 3.46
C ALA A 89 -5.12 -12.09 4.61
N VAL A 90 -6.39 -12.28 5.00
CA VAL A 90 -7.02 -11.52 6.09
C VAL A 90 -6.31 -11.74 7.42
N GLY A 91 -5.97 -13.00 7.75
CA GLY A 91 -5.26 -13.34 8.99
C GLY A 91 -3.87 -12.71 9.04
N LEU A 92 -3.17 -12.65 7.90
CA LEU A 92 -1.86 -12.01 7.85
C LEU A 92 -1.93 -10.47 7.97
N PHE A 93 -2.96 -9.83 7.44
CA PHE A 93 -3.18 -8.40 7.66
C PHE A 93 -3.40 -8.09 9.14
N VAL A 94 -4.18 -8.92 9.84
CA VAL A 94 -4.37 -8.77 11.28
C VAL A 94 -3.06 -9.00 12.04
N ALA A 95 -2.30 -10.05 11.69
CA ALA A 95 -1.01 -10.33 12.31
C ALA A 95 0.00 -9.20 12.11
N THR A 96 0.08 -8.64 10.90
CA THR A 96 0.96 -7.50 10.60
C THR A 96 0.53 -6.23 11.33
N TYR A 97 -0.76 -6.01 11.53
CA TYR A 97 -1.25 -4.92 12.39
C TYR A 97 -0.81 -5.10 13.83
N PHE A 98 -0.94 -6.30 14.41
CA PHE A 98 -0.45 -6.60 15.75
C PHE A 98 1.05 -6.36 15.88
N ILE A 99 1.85 -6.87 14.93
CA ILE A 99 3.30 -6.65 14.88
C ILE A 99 3.62 -5.16 14.78
N LYS A 100 2.87 -4.40 13.99
CA LYS A 100 3.02 -2.95 13.88
C LYS A 100 2.80 -2.27 15.22
N VAL A 101 1.66 -2.51 15.88
CA VAL A 101 1.32 -1.84 17.15
C VAL A 101 2.33 -2.20 18.24
N VAL A 102 2.60 -3.50 18.42
CA VAL A 102 3.53 -3.98 19.45
C VAL A 102 4.96 -3.54 19.13
N GLY A 103 5.39 -3.65 17.87
CA GLY A 103 6.71 -3.23 17.44
C GLY A 103 6.93 -1.74 17.64
N PHE A 104 5.93 -0.90 17.34
CA PHE A 104 6.02 0.55 17.60
C PHE A 104 6.18 0.82 19.09
N ALA A 105 5.38 0.17 19.93
CA ALA A 105 5.49 0.30 21.39
C ALA A 105 6.88 -0.12 21.88
N VAL A 106 7.39 -1.28 21.46
CA VAL A 106 8.73 -1.78 21.83
C VAL A 106 9.81 -0.78 21.44
N VAL A 107 9.77 -0.23 20.22
CA VAL A 107 10.76 0.76 19.78
C VAL A 107 10.70 2.03 20.62
N LEU A 108 9.51 2.55 20.90
CA LEU A 108 9.34 3.75 21.73
C LEU A 108 9.80 3.52 23.17
N PHE A 109 9.49 2.37 23.76
CA PHE A 109 9.94 2.02 25.12
C PHE A 109 11.45 1.81 25.18
N ALA A 110 12.05 1.18 24.18
CA ALA A 110 13.49 0.93 24.13
C ALA A 110 14.30 2.23 24.00
N ILE A 111 13.77 3.21 23.26
CA ILE A 111 14.43 4.50 23.02
C ILE A 111 14.16 5.47 24.17
N GLY A 112 12.99 5.39 24.80
CA GLY A 112 12.56 6.30 25.84
C GLY A 112 12.39 7.72 25.30
N THR A 113 12.71 8.72 26.14
CA THR A 113 12.69 10.14 25.76
C THR A 113 14.06 10.75 25.95
N PRO A 114 14.98 10.59 24.97
CA PRO A 114 16.30 11.19 25.07
C PRO A 114 16.21 12.72 24.96
N ASP A 115 17.18 13.43 25.55
CA ASP A 115 17.10 14.90 25.75
C ASP A 115 17.05 15.72 24.45
N TRP A 116 17.53 15.15 23.35
CA TRP A 116 17.50 15.78 22.03
C TRP A 116 16.14 15.64 21.32
N LEU A 117 15.25 14.77 21.84
CA LEU A 117 13.99 14.44 21.20
C LEU A 117 12.90 15.44 21.60
N ASP A 118 12.54 16.30 20.65
CA ASP A 118 11.36 17.15 20.78
C ASP A 118 10.10 16.32 20.53
N ARG A 119 9.30 16.13 21.60
CA ARG A 119 8.09 15.31 21.57
C ARG A 119 7.04 15.83 20.60
N SER A 120 6.92 17.14 20.44
CA SER A 120 5.92 17.78 19.58
C SER A 120 6.28 17.59 18.12
N TRP A 121 7.54 17.85 17.76
CA TRP A 121 8.04 17.65 16.40
C TRP A 121 8.10 16.18 16.00
N PHE A 122 8.46 15.31 16.95
CA PHE A 122 8.38 13.86 16.77
C PHE A 122 6.96 13.40 16.44
N LEU A 123 5.98 13.79 17.27
CA LEU A 123 4.58 13.41 17.09
C LEU A 123 4.01 13.99 15.79
N ALA A 124 4.29 15.26 15.49
CA ALA A 124 3.85 15.92 14.27
C ALA A 124 4.40 15.20 13.03
N GLY A 125 5.69 14.85 13.03
CA GLY A 125 6.32 14.10 11.94
C GLY A 125 5.69 12.73 11.73
N ALA A 126 5.42 12.00 12.82
CA ALA A 126 4.73 10.71 12.76
C ALA A 126 3.30 10.85 12.20
N VAL A 127 2.49 11.76 12.73
CA VAL A 127 1.08 11.94 12.34
C VAL A 127 0.95 12.37 10.88
N VAL A 128 1.72 13.39 10.46
CA VAL A 128 1.70 13.87 9.07
C VAL A 128 2.10 12.75 8.11
N THR A 129 3.13 11.98 8.47
CA THR A 129 3.58 10.84 7.65
C THR A 129 2.52 9.75 7.57
N VAL A 130 1.84 9.40 8.67
CA VAL A 130 0.73 8.43 8.64
C VAL A 130 -0.37 8.89 7.70
N ILE A 131 -0.81 10.14 7.80
CA ILE A 131 -1.92 10.67 7.00
C ILE A 131 -1.56 10.65 5.51
N LEU A 132 -0.35 11.11 5.16
CA LEU A 132 0.10 11.13 3.77
C LEU A 132 0.31 9.73 3.21
N TRP A 133 0.90 8.82 3.98
CA TRP A 133 1.06 7.43 3.59
C TRP A 133 -0.30 6.78 3.33
N GLN A 134 -1.23 6.88 4.29
CA GLN A 134 -2.58 6.31 4.15
C GLN A 134 -3.32 6.87 2.94
N THR A 135 -3.22 8.18 2.71
CA THR A 135 -3.86 8.82 1.55
C THR A 135 -3.27 8.31 0.24
N ALA A 136 -1.94 8.22 0.14
CA ALA A 136 -1.24 7.72 -1.04
C ALA A 136 -1.55 6.23 -1.30
N GLU A 137 -1.61 5.43 -0.24
CA GLU A 137 -1.91 3.99 -0.32
C GLU A 137 -3.36 3.76 -0.77
N ILE A 138 -4.32 4.43 -0.14
CA ILE A 138 -5.75 4.36 -0.52
C ILE A 138 -5.94 4.82 -1.97
N TYR A 139 -5.31 5.93 -2.37
CA TYR A 139 -5.37 6.41 -3.74
C TYR A 139 -4.78 5.39 -4.74
N GLY A 140 -3.63 4.81 -4.38
CA GLY A 140 -2.95 3.78 -5.17
C GLY A 140 -3.81 2.53 -5.36
N PHE A 141 -4.45 2.05 -4.30
CA PHE A 141 -5.37 0.91 -4.36
C PHE A 141 -6.67 1.24 -5.09
N SER A 142 -7.24 2.42 -4.87
CA SER A 142 -8.49 2.84 -5.52
C SER A 142 -8.36 2.97 -7.04
N THR A 143 -7.17 3.31 -7.52
CA THR A 143 -6.87 3.44 -8.96
C THR A 143 -6.50 2.09 -9.60
N ALA A 144 -6.18 1.07 -8.80
CA ALA A 144 -5.84 -0.25 -9.29
C ALA A 144 -7.11 -1.01 -9.72
N ARG A 145 -7.29 -1.21 -11.04
CA ARG A 145 -8.36 -2.05 -11.57
C ARG A 145 -8.05 -3.52 -11.33
N LEU A 146 -8.40 -4.03 -10.15
CA LEU A 146 -8.31 -5.46 -9.83
C LEU A 146 -9.37 -6.22 -10.65
N GLN A 147 -8.95 -7.14 -11.51
CA GLN A 147 -9.87 -8.04 -12.21
C GLN A 147 -10.53 -8.98 -11.20
N ILE A 148 -11.72 -8.61 -10.74
CA ILE A 148 -12.57 -9.43 -9.87
C ILE A 148 -13.24 -10.58 -10.67
N TYR A 149 -13.32 -10.45 -12.00
CA TYR A 149 -13.76 -11.53 -12.89
C TYR A 149 -12.56 -12.18 -13.57
N ASN A 150 -12.24 -13.41 -13.18
CA ASN A 150 -11.66 -14.38 -14.10
C ASN A 150 -12.84 -14.90 -14.92
N ASP A 151 -12.84 -14.68 -16.23
CA ASP A 151 -13.79 -15.42 -17.08
C ASP A 151 -13.48 -16.92 -16.92
N PRO A 152 -14.49 -17.78 -16.72
CA PRO A 152 -14.27 -19.21 -16.66
C PRO A 152 -13.61 -19.64 -17.97
N GLU A 153 -12.48 -20.36 -17.88
CA GLU A 153 -11.84 -20.97 -19.04
C GLU A 153 -12.91 -21.77 -19.78
N THR A 154 -13.23 -21.36 -21.01
CA THR A 154 -14.10 -22.15 -21.88
C THR A 154 -13.35 -23.45 -22.13
N PRO A 155 -13.89 -24.63 -21.77
CA PRO A 155 -13.21 -25.89 -22.00
C PRO A 155 -12.96 -26.04 -23.51
N GLU A 156 -11.69 -25.98 -23.94
CA GLU A 156 -11.30 -26.45 -25.27
C GLU A 156 -11.48 -27.97 -25.27
N GLY A 157 -12.61 -28.44 -25.79
CA GLY A 157 -12.88 -29.87 -25.87
C GLY A 157 -14.32 -30.23 -26.17
N GLY A 158 -14.87 -29.71 -27.26
CA GLY A 158 -16.09 -30.23 -27.87
C GLY A 158 -15.74 -30.97 -29.16
N THR A 159 -15.30 -32.23 -29.03
CA THR A 159 -15.31 -33.18 -30.14
C THR A 159 -16.74 -33.30 -30.68
N HIS A 160 -16.94 -32.99 -31.95
CA HIS A 160 -18.12 -33.38 -32.70
C HIS A 160 -17.66 -34.16 -33.94
N ASP A 161 -17.87 -35.47 -33.84
CA ASP A 161 -18.13 -36.51 -34.85
C ASP A 161 -17.80 -36.23 -36.32
#